data_AF-A0A7S1E057-F1
#
_entry.id   AF-A0A7S1E057-F1
#
_cell.length_a   1.000
_cell.length_b   1.000
_cell.length_c   1.000
_cell.angle_alpha   90.00
_cell.angle_beta   90.00
_cell.angle_gamma   90.00
#
_symmetry.space_group_name_H-M   'P 1'
#
loop_
_entity.id
_entity.type
_entity.pdbx_description
1 polymer ?
#
loop_
_entity_poly.entity_id
_entity_poly.type
_entity_poly.pdbx_seq_one_letter_code
_entity_poly.pdbx_strand_id
1 'polypeptide(L)'
;HRWVEPGDINNYDSASIAPEWHGWMTSMNDAPPSCEDDFVADRKPHFIPLDVKSDAPAEDNLGHQEVYFNFHQMHNQSQMRSRGYNIGNPIVNFPPNAPDAYYTQPGSPYHPDFIQKRVDIGDLDEATGGGRPYKSAKWADRLLTPEEKAAKKASEEAEEKKTMDNFKKQALQLQMAARSRGGTIVGKR
;
A
#
# COMPACT_ATOMS: atom_id res chain seq x y z
N HIS A 1 29.35 -35.39 4.91
CA HIS A 1 30.50 -34.80 5.67
C HIS A 1 31.20 -33.72 4.84
N ARG A 2 30.45 -32.86 4.14
CA ARG A 2 30.99 -31.83 3.24
C ARG A 2 30.77 -30.46 3.90
N TRP A 3 31.76 -29.56 3.83
CA TRP A 3 31.67 -28.19 4.33
C TRP A 3 32.56 -27.27 3.49
N VAL A 4 32.29 -25.96 3.56
CA VAL A 4 33.06 -24.90 2.90
C VAL A 4 33.53 -23.90 3.96
N GLU A 5 34.77 -23.47 3.84
CA GLU A 5 35.30 -22.34 4.59
C GLU A 5 35.09 -21.07 3.75
N PRO A 6 34.39 -20.05 4.28
CA PRO A 6 34.11 -18.83 3.53
C PRO A 6 35.37 -18.00 3.31
N GLY A 7 35.53 -17.45 2.10
CA GLY A 7 36.68 -16.60 1.76
C GLY A 7 36.68 -15.23 2.47
N ASP A 8 35.52 -14.74 2.87
CA ASP A 8 35.34 -13.55 3.71
C ASP A 8 34.35 -13.86 4.84
N ILE A 9 34.84 -13.89 6.07
CA ILE A 9 34.05 -14.23 7.25
C ILE A 9 33.00 -13.15 7.60
N ASN A 10 33.21 -11.90 7.16
CA ASN A 10 32.34 -10.78 7.50
C ASN A 10 31.22 -10.55 6.47
N ASN A 11 31.32 -11.16 5.29
CA ASN A 11 30.38 -11.01 4.18
C ASN A 11 30.04 -12.35 3.53
N TYR A 12 29.86 -13.39 4.35
CA TYR A 12 29.46 -14.71 3.87
C TYR A 12 27.94 -14.85 3.81
N ASP A 13 27.44 -15.35 2.68
CA ASP A 13 26.08 -15.87 2.51
C ASP A 13 26.14 -17.32 2.04
N SER A 14 25.13 -18.13 2.38
CA SER A 14 25.06 -19.52 1.89
C SER A 14 24.92 -19.60 0.37
N ALA A 15 24.39 -18.56 -0.27
CA ALA A 15 24.35 -18.42 -1.71
C ALA A 15 25.67 -17.94 -2.34
N SER A 16 26.69 -17.61 -1.53
CA SER A 16 28.02 -17.23 -2.04
C SER A 16 28.83 -18.43 -2.55
N ILE A 17 28.37 -19.66 -2.29
CA ILE A 17 28.97 -20.87 -2.86
C ILE A 17 28.65 -20.89 -4.35
N ALA A 18 29.67 -20.98 -5.19
CA ALA A 18 29.50 -21.00 -6.63
C ALA A 18 28.55 -22.14 -7.07
N PRO A 19 27.69 -21.92 -8.08
CA PRO A 19 26.63 -22.87 -8.45
C PRO A 19 27.13 -24.29 -8.72
N GLU A 20 28.28 -24.43 -9.37
CA GLU A 20 28.90 -25.72 -9.66
C GLU A 20 29.22 -26.50 -8.38
N TRP A 21 29.67 -25.83 -7.32
CA TRP A 21 29.98 -26.45 -6.03
C TRP A 21 28.75 -26.74 -5.18
N HIS A 22 27.63 -26.05 -5.42
CA HIS A 22 26.44 -26.15 -4.57
C HIS A 22 25.82 -27.55 -4.61
N GLY A 23 25.69 -28.17 -5.79
CA GLY A 23 25.13 -29.52 -5.93
C GLY A 23 25.97 -30.60 -5.25
N TRP A 24 27.30 -30.43 -5.26
CA TRP A 24 28.20 -31.30 -4.51
C TRP A 24 28.10 -31.07 -3.00
N MET A 25 28.08 -29.81 -2.56
CA MET A 25 27.91 -29.43 -1.15
C MET A 25 26.65 -30.03 -0.51
N THR A 26 25.53 -30.04 -1.24
CA THR A 26 24.23 -30.56 -0.76
C THR A 26 24.02 -32.06 -1.00
N SER A 27 25.05 -32.78 -1.43
CA SER A 27 24.97 -34.22 -1.75
C SER A 27 23.95 -34.57 -2.84
N MET A 28 23.63 -33.63 -3.73
CA MET A 28 22.85 -33.92 -4.95
C MET A 28 23.72 -34.67 -5.96
N ASN A 29 24.98 -34.27 -6.10
CA ASN A 29 25.98 -34.93 -6.94
C ASN A 29 27.17 -35.39 -6.09
N ASP A 30 27.71 -36.57 -6.38
CA ASP A 30 28.91 -37.07 -5.70
C ASP A 30 30.23 -36.66 -6.37
N ALA A 31 30.16 -36.28 -7.65
CA ALA A 31 31.28 -35.73 -8.38
C ALA A 31 31.49 -34.24 -8.01
N PRO A 32 32.66 -33.84 -7.48
CA PRO A 32 33.00 -32.42 -7.37
C PRO A 32 33.18 -31.78 -8.75
N PRO A 33 33.04 -30.44 -8.88
CA PRO A 33 33.22 -29.72 -10.14
C PRO A 33 34.57 -29.99 -10.83
N SER A 34 35.62 -30.26 -10.06
CA SER A 34 36.94 -30.59 -10.59
C SER A 34 37.00 -31.87 -11.43
N CYS A 35 36.01 -32.76 -11.34
CA CYS A 35 35.90 -33.96 -12.16
C CYS A 35 34.58 -34.02 -12.95
N GLU A 36 33.89 -32.88 -13.10
CA GLU A 36 32.62 -32.81 -13.82
C GLU A 36 32.82 -33.14 -15.31
N ASP A 37 33.87 -32.62 -15.93
CA ASP A 37 34.17 -32.88 -17.35
C ASP A 37 34.36 -34.38 -17.64
N ASP A 38 35.09 -35.08 -16.77
CA ASP A 38 35.32 -36.53 -16.88
C ASP A 38 34.01 -37.31 -16.67
N PHE A 39 33.19 -36.90 -15.71
CA PHE A 39 31.89 -37.50 -15.45
C PHE A 39 30.90 -37.30 -16.60
N VAL A 40 30.83 -36.08 -17.15
CA VAL A 40 29.97 -35.77 -18.29
C VAL A 40 30.43 -36.55 -19.52
N ALA A 41 31.74 -36.65 -19.77
CA ALA A 41 32.27 -37.45 -20.87
C ALA A 41 31.89 -38.94 -20.77
N ASP A 42 31.94 -39.52 -19.56
CA ASP A 42 31.52 -40.89 -19.28
C ASP A 42 30.00 -41.09 -19.44
N ARG A 43 29.19 -40.09 -19.05
CA ARG A 43 27.72 -40.19 -19.09
C ARG A 43 27.07 -39.77 -20.41
N LYS A 44 27.77 -38.99 -21.24
CA LYS A 44 27.28 -38.48 -22.53
C LYS A 44 26.73 -39.57 -23.48
N PRO A 45 27.31 -40.79 -23.57
CA PRO A 45 26.75 -41.87 -24.37
C PRO A 45 25.37 -42.37 -23.91
N HIS A 46 24.97 -42.06 -22.66
CA HIS A 46 23.70 -42.46 -22.09
C HIS A 46 22.61 -41.39 -22.21
N PHE A 47 22.93 -40.21 -22.74
CA PHE A 47 21.95 -39.15 -22.92
C PHE A 47 21.03 -39.50 -24.09
N ILE A 48 19.73 -39.57 -23.81
CA ILE A 48 18.69 -39.68 -24.83
C ILE A 48 18.38 -38.25 -25.28
N PRO A 49 18.66 -37.87 -26.53
CA PRO A 49 18.30 -36.55 -27.02
C PRO A 49 16.78 -36.41 -26.98
N LEU A 50 16.30 -35.41 -26.25
CA LEU A 50 14.91 -34.98 -26.33
C LEU A 50 14.78 -34.05 -27.53
N ASP A 51 14.20 -34.55 -28.62
CA ASP A 51 13.87 -33.79 -29.84
C ASP A 51 12.74 -32.75 -29.61
N VAL A 52 12.67 -32.16 -28.43
CA VAL A 52 11.64 -31.21 -28.04
C VAL A 52 12.25 -29.82 -27.98
N LYS A 53 11.83 -28.97 -28.91
CA LYS A 53 12.13 -27.55 -28.91
C LYS A 53 11.74 -26.96 -27.54
N SER A 54 12.66 -26.23 -26.91
CA SER A 54 12.35 -25.48 -25.69
C SER A 54 11.45 -24.29 -26.05
N ASP A 55 10.29 -24.20 -25.41
CA ASP A 55 9.39 -23.04 -25.49
C ASP A 55 9.68 -22.01 -24.39
N ALA A 56 10.81 -22.15 -23.67
CA ALA A 56 11.21 -21.18 -22.66
C ALA A 56 11.57 -19.84 -23.34
N PRO A 57 11.06 -18.71 -22.82
CA PRO A 57 11.33 -17.39 -23.40
C PRO A 57 12.77 -16.88 -23.14
N ALA A 58 13.55 -17.59 -22.33
CA ALA A 58 14.94 -17.28 -22.02
C ALA A 58 15.86 -18.30 -22.68
N GLU A 59 16.93 -17.82 -23.32
CA GLU A 59 17.94 -18.65 -23.98
C GLU A 59 19.02 -19.14 -22.99
N ASP A 60 19.06 -18.57 -21.78
CA ASP A 60 20.00 -18.94 -20.73
C ASP A 60 19.31 -19.31 -19.41
N ASN A 61 20.08 -19.96 -18.54
CA ASN A 61 19.69 -20.38 -17.20
C ASN A 61 19.96 -19.29 -16.14
N LEU A 62 20.37 -18.08 -16.54
CA LEU A 62 20.84 -17.03 -15.65
C LEU A 62 19.73 -16.04 -15.22
N GLY A 63 18.54 -16.13 -15.80
CA GLY A 63 17.39 -15.29 -15.44
C GLY A 63 17.55 -13.82 -15.89
N HIS A 64 16.69 -12.92 -15.37
CA HIS A 64 16.72 -11.50 -15.76
C HIS A 64 18.00 -10.80 -15.29
N GLN A 65 18.91 -10.49 -16.22
CA GLN A 65 20.18 -9.77 -16.00
C GLN A 65 20.06 -8.24 -16.19
N GLU A 66 18.86 -7.73 -16.42
CA GLU A 66 18.63 -6.32 -16.75
C GLU A 66 19.01 -5.40 -15.57
N VAL A 67 19.34 -4.13 -15.87
CA VAL A 67 19.80 -3.14 -14.86
C VAL A 67 18.84 -2.98 -13.68
N TYR A 68 17.54 -3.16 -13.91
CA TYR A 68 16.51 -3.15 -12.86
C TYR A 68 16.56 -4.38 -11.93
N PHE A 69 16.96 -5.54 -12.46
CA PHE A 69 17.02 -6.81 -11.74
C PHE A 69 18.42 -7.09 -11.15
N ASN A 70 19.43 -6.29 -11.51
CA ASN A 70 20.81 -6.43 -11.07
C ASN A 70 21.32 -5.23 -10.23
N PHE A 71 20.61 -4.91 -9.14
CA PHE A 71 20.98 -3.80 -8.27
C PHE A 71 22.33 -4.06 -7.57
N HIS A 72 23.34 -3.22 -7.86
CA HIS A 72 24.71 -3.34 -7.35
C HIS A 72 25.35 -4.74 -7.49
N GLN A 73 25.08 -5.45 -8.59
CA GLN A 73 25.64 -6.80 -8.82
C GLN A 73 25.19 -7.84 -7.77
N MET A 74 24.13 -7.55 -7.01
CA MET A 74 23.62 -8.49 -6.03
C MET A 74 22.84 -9.63 -6.70
N HIS A 75 23.30 -10.86 -6.44
CA HIS A 75 22.67 -12.08 -6.97
C HIS A 75 21.28 -12.35 -6.39
N ASN A 76 20.94 -11.76 -5.24
CA ASN A 76 19.68 -12.00 -4.55
C ASN A 76 19.01 -10.69 -4.14
N GLN A 77 18.00 -10.27 -4.90
CA GLN A 77 17.20 -9.07 -4.59
C GLN A 77 16.41 -9.16 -3.26
N SER A 78 16.27 -10.36 -2.67
CA SER A 78 15.68 -10.49 -1.33
C SER A 78 16.55 -10.00 -0.19
N GLN A 79 17.82 -9.75 -0.45
CA GLN A 79 18.70 -9.08 0.48
C GLN A 79 18.49 -7.55 0.45
N MET A 80 17.95 -7.00 -0.65
CA MET A 80 17.53 -5.59 -0.81
C MET A 80 16.14 -5.33 -0.20
N ARG A 81 15.89 -5.86 1.01
CA ARG A 81 14.65 -5.61 1.75
C ARG A 81 14.90 -4.65 2.88
N SER A 82 13.93 -3.78 3.16
CA SER A 82 13.95 -3.08 4.43
C SER A 82 13.92 -4.10 5.58
N ARG A 83 14.78 -3.90 6.59
CA ARG A 83 14.82 -4.74 7.81
C ARG A 83 13.73 -4.38 8.81
N GLY A 84 12.88 -3.41 8.47
CA GLY A 84 11.76 -2.91 9.24
C GLY A 84 11.16 -1.67 8.58
N TYR A 85 9.96 -1.30 9.00
CA TYR A 85 9.24 -0.15 8.45
C TYR A 85 10.07 1.13 8.54
N ASN A 86 10.39 1.74 7.39
CA ASN A 86 11.19 2.97 7.28
C ASN A 86 12.61 2.91 7.84
N ILE A 87 13.17 1.71 8.08
CA ILE A 87 14.54 1.57 8.61
C ILE A 87 15.57 1.43 7.48
N GLY A 88 15.15 0.92 6.33
CA GLY A 88 16.08 0.54 5.26
C GLY A 88 16.83 -0.74 5.60
N ASN A 89 18.01 -0.94 5.01
CA ASN A 89 18.89 -2.07 5.31
C ASN A 89 20.36 -1.62 5.32
N PRO A 90 20.96 -1.47 6.52
CA PRO A 90 22.33 -0.98 6.65
C PRO A 90 23.39 -1.97 6.13
N ILE A 91 23.06 -3.27 6.03
CA ILE A 91 24.00 -4.29 5.53
C ILE A 91 24.29 -4.08 4.04
N VAL A 92 23.29 -3.63 3.28
CA VAL A 92 23.38 -3.42 1.83
C VAL A 92 23.29 -1.94 1.44
N ASN A 93 23.45 -1.04 2.42
CA ASN A 93 23.29 0.42 2.26
C ASN A 93 21.97 0.85 1.62
N PHE A 94 20.87 0.10 1.83
CA PHE A 94 19.55 0.51 1.36
C PHE A 94 19.00 1.62 2.28
N PRO A 95 18.71 2.83 1.76
CA PRO A 95 18.40 3.96 2.60
C PRO A 95 17.03 3.83 3.30
N PRO A 96 16.86 4.48 4.47
CA PRO A 96 15.56 4.63 5.12
C PRO A 96 14.55 5.30 4.18
N ASN A 97 13.29 4.87 4.22
CA ASN A 97 12.18 5.37 3.37
C ASN A 97 12.32 5.13 1.85
N ALA A 98 13.33 4.37 1.39
CA ALA A 98 13.37 3.99 -0.02
C ALA A 98 12.20 3.04 -0.34
N PRO A 99 11.53 3.23 -1.50
CA PRO A 99 10.44 2.36 -1.92
C PRO A 99 10.99 0.94 -2.10
N ASP A 100 10.35 -0.03 -1.45
CA ASP A 100 10.76 -1.43 -1.53
C ASP A 100 10.53 -1.93 -2.96
N ALA A 101 11.54 -2.58 -3.54
CA ALA A 101 11.48 -3.09 -4.92
C ALA A 101 10.60 -4.34 -5.06
N TYR A 102 10.02 -4.79 -3.94
CA TYR A 102 9.18 -5.98 -3.91
C TYR A 102 7.87 -5.79 -4.66
N TYR A 103 7.58 -6.79 -5.50
CA TYR A 103 6.24 -6.97 -6.05
C TYR A 103 5.24 -7.06 -4.91
N THR A 104 4.40 -6.03 -4.79
CA THR A 104 3.23 -6.04 -3.95
C THR A 104 2.06 -6.51 -4.81
N GLN A 105 1.29 -7.48 -4.31
CA GLN A 105 0.14 -7.98 -5.07
C GLN A 105 -0.81 -6.83 -5.42
N PRO A 106 -1.37 -6.79 -6.64
CA PRO A 106 -2.41 -5.85 -7.02
C PRO A 106 -3.56 -5.88 -6.01
N GLY A 107 -3.95 -4.72 -5.49
CA GLY A 107 -4.94 -4.59 -4.42
C GLY A 107 -4.37 -4.62 -2.99
N SER A 108 -3.05 -4.79 -2.82
CA SER A 108 -2.41 -4.62 -1.51
C SER A 108 -2.62 -3.19 -1.00
N PRO A 109 -3.10 -2.99 0.24
CA PRO A 109 -3.24 -1.66 0.86
C PRO A 109 -1.91 -0.90 0.95
N TYR A 110 -0.80 -1.61 0.83
CA TYR A 110 0.56 -1.09 0.97
C TYR A 110 1.24 -0.78 -0.37
N HIS A 111 0.58 -1.04 -1.51
CA HIS A 111 1.10 -0.63 -2.81
C HIS A 111 0.94 0.90 -2.96
N PRO A 112 1.96 1.64 -3.45
CA PRO A 112 1.91 3.10 -3.59
C PRO A 112 0.65 3.61 -4.30
N ASP A 113 0.25 2.92 -5.38
CA ASP A 113 -0.94 3.28 -6.17
C ASP A 113 -2.29 3.02 -5.46
N PHE A 114 -2.33 2.13 -4.46
CA PHE A 114 -3.54 1.81 -3.70
C PHE A 114 -3.60 2.52 -2.34
N ILE A 115 -2.53 3.22 -1.93
CA ILE A 115 -2.56 4.06 -0.73
C ILE A 115 -3.51 5.24 -1.00
N GLN A 116 -4.67 5.22 -0.35
CA GLN A 116 -5.62 6.33 -0.41
C GLN A 116 -4.95 7.60 0.13
N LYS A 117 -4.69 8.55 -0.76
CA LYS A 117 -4.21 9.88 -0.37
C LYS A 117 -5.25 10.52 0.53
N ARG A 118 -4.79 11.18 1.60
CA ARG A 118 -5.67 11.95 2.47
C ARG A 118 -6.29 13.08 1.63
N VAL A 119 -7.61 13.06 1.50
CA VAL A 119 -8.39 14.15 0.91
C VAL A 119 -9.15 14.83 2.04
N ASP A 120 -8.80 16.08 2.33
CA ASP A 120 -9.56 16.91 3.26
C ASP A 120 -10.75 17.54 2.51
N ILE A 121 -11.91 17.60 3.15
CA ILE A 121 -13.17 18.08 2.56
C ILE A 121 -13.28 19.61 2.63
N GLY A 122 -12.61 20.23 3.59
CA GLY A 122 -12.56 21.68 3.76
C GLY A 122 -11.67 22.08 4.94
N ASP A 123 -11.57 23.38 5.19
CA ASP A 123 -10.87 23.97 6.33
C ASP A 123 -11.85 24.83 7.15
N LEU A 124 -11.84 24.65 8.46
CA LEU A 124 -12.72 25.39 9.36
C LEU A 124 -12.37 26.90 9.40
N ASP A 125 -11.10 27.21 9.16
CA ASP A 125 -10.53 28.55 9.24
C ASP A 125 -10.24 29.15 7.85
N GLU A 126 -10.89 28.64 6.80
CA GLU A 126 -10.64 29.11 5.43
C GLU A 126 -10.81 30.64 5.30
N ALA A 127 -11.72 31.24 6.09
CA ALA A 127 -11.94 32.68 6.14
C ALA A 127 -10.87 33.49 6.91
N THR A 128 -10.10 32.86 7.80
CA THR A 128 -9.10 33.50 8.68
C THR A 128 -7.65 33.18 8.28
N GLY A 129 -7.44 32.50 7.15
CA GLY A 129 -6.12 32.14 6.63
C GLY A 129 -5.76 30.65 6.74
N GLY A 130 -6.73 29.80 7.12
CA GLY A 130 -6.58 28.35 7.22
C GLY A 130 -5.93 27.88 8.52
N GLY A 131 -5.91 26.56 8.73
CA GLY A 131 -5.19 25.93 9.85
C GLY A 131 -5.90 24.76 10.51
N ARG A 132 -7.18 24.52 10.20
CA ARG A 132 -7.97 23.40 10.74
C ARG A 132 -8.64 22.59 9.62
N PRO A 133 -7.86 21.94 8.72
CA PRO A 133 -8.41 21.09 7.67
C PRO A 133 -9.05 19.83 8.26
N TYR A 134 -10.23 19.47 7.73
CA TYR A 134 -11.00 18.32 8.21
C TYR A 134 -11.37 17.33 7.09
N LYS A 135 -11.32 16.04 7.43
CA LYS A 135 -11.65 14.93 6.51
C LYS A 135 -13.12 14.50 6.51
N SER A 136 -13.94 15.04 7.42
CA SER A 136 -15.37 14.71 7.55
C SER A 136 -16.11 15.77 8.37
N ALA A 137 -17.42 15.90 8.20
CA ALA A 137 -18.26 16.82 8.99
C ALA A 137 -18.16 16.55 10.50
N LYS A 138 -18.11 15.28 10.91
CA LYS A 138 -17.88 14.91 12.33
C LYS A 138 -16.52 15.38 12.86
N TRP A 139 -15.52 15.51 11.99
CA TRP A 139 -14.21 16.06 12.37
C TRP A 139 -14.26 17.58 12.48
N ALA A 140 -14.98 18.26 11.59
CA ALA A 140 -15.24 19.69 11.72
C ALA A 140 -15.88 20.00 13.09
N ASP A 141 -16.89 19.21 13.49
CA ASP A 141 -17.51 19.35 14.81
C ASP A 141 -16.57 19.03 15.97
N ARG A 142 -15.55 18.19 15.80
CA ARG A 142 -14.56 17.94 16.86
C ARG A 142 -13.55 19.07 17.00
N LEU A 143 -13.23 19.76 15.92
CA LEU A 143 -12.28 20.87 15.87
C LEU A 143 -12.86 22.20 16.35
N LEU A 144 -14.19 22.31 16.40
CA LEU A 144 -14.89 23.44 17.01
C LEU A 144 -14.67 23.45 18.54
N THR A 145 -14.32 24.63 19.05
CA THR A 145 -14.24 24.91 20.48
C THR A 145 -15.63 24.84 21.14
N PRO A 146 -15.71 24.67 22.47
CA PRO A 146 -17.00 24.64 23.18
C PRO A 146 -17.82 25.93 22.95
N GLU A 147 -17.16 27.07 22.84
CA GLU A 147 -17.79 28.38 22.63
C GLU A 147 -18.37 28.50 21.21
N GLU A 148 -17.61 28.12 20.18
CA GLU A 148 -18.07 28.10 18.79
C GLU A 148 -19.26 27.13 18.61
N LYS A 149 -19.26 25.98 19.31
CA LYS A 149 -20.40 25.04 19.32
C LYS A 149 -21.65 25.64 19.94
N ALA A 150 -21.51 26.33 21.07
CA ALA A 150 -22.62 26.98 21.73
C ALA A 150 -23.22 28.08 20.84
N ALA A 151 -22.37 28.86 20.17
CA ALA A 151 -22.79 29.89 19.22
C ALA A 151 -23.57 29.29 18.03
N LYS A 152 -23.05 28.21 17.44
CA LYS A 152 -23.72 27.52 16.32
C LYS A 152 -25.09 26.96 16.70
N LYS A 153 -25.18 26.31 17.86
CA LYS A 153 -26.45 25.80 18.39
C LYS A 153 -27.45 26.95 18.67
N ALA A 154 -26.98 28.06 19.22
CA ALA A 154 -27.82 29.23 19.44
C ALA A 154 -28.33 29.86 18.13
N SER A 155 -27.51 29.89 17.07
CA SER A 155 -27.97 30.35 15.75
C SER A 155 -28.99 29.40 15.12
N GLU A 156 -28.78 28.09 15.23
CA GLU A 156 -29.73 27.07 14.74
C GLU A 156 -31.08 27.20 15.46
N GLU A 157 -31.09 27.31 16.79
CA GLU A 157 -32.31 27.52 17.57
C GLU A 157 -33.02 28.84 17.22
N ALA A 158 -32.27 29.89 16.88
CA ALA A 158 -32.84 31.18 16.47
C ALA A 158 -33.48 31.10 15.07
N GLU A 159 -32.87 30.36 14.14
CA GLU A 159 -33.41 30.12 12.80
C GLU A 159 -34.65 29.22 12.84
N GLU A 160 -34.65 28.17 13.65
CA GLU A 160 -35.81 27.32 13.88
C GLU A 160 -37.00 28.10 14.46
N LYS A 161 -36.75 29.02 15.40
CA LYS A 161 -37.80 29.90 15.92
C LYS A 161 -38.36 30.81 14.83
N LYS A 162 -37.50 31.42 14.01
CA LYS A 162 -37.94 32.28 12.89
C LYS A 162 -38.77 31.51 11.86
N THR A 163 -38.35 30.29 11.51
CA THR A 163 -39.08 29.46 10.55
C THR A 163 -40.42 29.01 11.10
N MET A 164 -40.48 28.59 12.37
CA MET A 164 -41.73 28.23 13.06
C MET A 164 -42.69 29.42 13.17
N ASP A 165 -42.19 30.62 13.47
CA ASP A 165 -43.03 31.82 13.55
C ASP A 165 -43.55 32.25 12.18
N ASN A 166 -42.74 32.14 11.13
CA ASN A 166 -43.19 32.36 9.76
C ASN A 166 -44.25 31.34 9.34
N PHE A 167 -44.08 30.07 9.70
CA PHE A 167 -45.07 29.02 9.43
C PHE A 167 -46.39 29.29 10.15
N LYS A 168 -46.34 29.71 11.42
CA LYS A 168 -47.53 30.13 12.18
C LYS A 168 -48.23 31.33 11.56
N LYS A 169 -47.48 32.34 11.13
CA LYS A 169 -48.05 33.53 10.46
C LYS A 169 -48.72 33.17 9.14
N GLN A 170 -48.11 32.32 8.32
CA GLN A 170 -48.72 31.84 7.07
C GLN A 170 -49.97 30.99 7.33
N ALA A 171 -49.93 30.07 8.30
CA ALA A 171 -51.09 29.26 8.67
C ALA A 171 -52.26 30.14 9.16
N LEU A 172 -51.97 31.18 9.94
CA LEU A 172 -52.98 32.12 10.44
C LEU A 172 -53.56 32.99 9.31
N GLN A 173 -52.74 33.44 8.36
CA GLN A 173 -53.22 34.14 7.15
C GLN A 173 -54.10 33.24 6.28
N LEU A 174 -53.73 31.98 6.06
CA LEU A 174 -54.55 31.00 5.35
C LEU A 174 -55.88 30.75 6.07
N GLN A 175 -55.86 30.62 7.40
CA GLN A 175 -57.07 30.46 8.20
C GLN A 175 -58.00 31.68 8.12
N MET A 176 -57.44 32.89 8.16
CA MET A 176 -58.21 34.14 7.99
C MET A 176 -58.77 34.27 6.57
N ALA A 177 -58.00 33.91 5.53
CA ALA A 177 -58.45 33.91 4.15
C ALA A 177 -59.55 32.87 3.88
N ALA A 178 -59.51 31.71 4.54
CA ALA A 178 -60.56 30.70 4.47
C ALA A 178 -61.86 31.19 5.15
N ARG A 179 -61.74 31.87 6.30
CA ARG A 179 -62.89 32.50 6.99
C ARG A 179 -63.53 33.62 6.17
N SER A 180 -62.73 34.46 5.51
CA SER A 180 -63.24 35.57 4.70
C SER A 180 -63.92 35.11 3.40
N ARG A 181 -63.68 33.87 2.95
CA ARG A 181 -64.30 33.26 1.75
C ARG A 181 -65.53 32.41 2.06
N GLY A 182 -66.05 32.44 3.30
CA GLY A 182 -67.29 31.74 3.67
C GLY A 182 -67.14 30.23 3.91
N GLY A 183 -65.91 29.73 4.12
CA GLY A 183 -65.68 28.32 4.44
C GLY A 183 -65.98 28.00 5.91
N THR A 184 -66.93 27.08 6.16
CA THR A 184 -67.23 26.54 7.48
C THR A 184 -66.04 25.75 8.03
N ILE A 185 -65.48 26.19 9.16
CA ILE A 185 -64.49 25.42 9.92
C ILE A 185 -65.25 24.32 10.68
N VAL A 186 -65.25 23.11 10.12
CA VAL A 186 -65.71 21.92 10.84
C VAL A 186 -64.74 21.68 12.00
N GLY A 187 -65.25 21.86 13.22
CA GLY A 187 -64.52 21.70 14.47
C GLY A 187 -64.06 20.25 14.71
N LYS A 188 -62.92 20.14 15.37
CA LYS A 188 -62.29 18.91 15.87
C LYS A 188 -63.26 18.07 16.74
N ARG A 189 -63.23 16.75 16.54
CA ARG A 189 -63.36 15.75 17.63
C ARG A 189 -61.97 15.49 18.21
#